data_AF-A0A3L7PBL0-F1
#
_entry.id   AF-A0A3L7PBL0-F1
#
_cell.length_a   1.000
_cell.length_b   1.000
_cell.length_c   1.000
_cell.angle_alpha   90.00
_cell.angle_beta   90.00
_cell.angle_gamma   90.00
#
_symmetry.space_group_name_H-M   'P 1'
#
loop_
_entity.id
_entity.type
_entity.pdbx_description
1 polymer ?
#
loop_
_entity_poly.entity_id
_entity_poly.type
_entity_poly.pdbx_seq_one_letter_code
_entity_poly.pdbx_strand_id
1 'polypeptide(L)'
;ERSYLRGTVISAFKSPLAVSRRRMEMLGLKIQIMHPSTRLRVIPRGKPQAPMAGYRVELLNRPETKEDKVEDRVILRTDRRGEVVIPADTEKPLRYLIVYSGAAPLAKAPLIPGYVEEAVLDAPDDAARLNVEAETELLQSELIDIVARREVMMARARAASLNGYWELVSEMQKKIAELPTLEQFQARIEALRNPAVQAAKRSKDRAQESRIVRMCKQITDTATQHLDPQKVKEFMTEIDEQKKSQ
;
A
#
# COMPACT_ATOMS: atom_id res chain seq x y z
N GLU A 1 40.53 -19.98 33.70
CA GLU A 1 39.05 -20.02 33.58
C GLU A 1 38.65 -19.68 32.16
N ARG A 2 37.69 -20.38 31.55
CA ARG A 2 37.13 -20.02 30.24
C ARG A 2 35.91 -19.14 30.49
N SER A 3 35.98 -17.89 30.07
CA SER A 3 34.84 -16.97 30.11
C SER A 3 33.85 -17.34 29.00
N TYR A 4 32.58 -17.57 29.36
CA TYR A 4 31.54 -17.88 28.39
C TYR A 4 30.67 -16.64 28.16
N LEU A 5 30.42 -16.30 26.89
CA LEU A 5 29.44 -15.30 26.50
C LEU A 5 28.14 -16.00 26.10
N ARG A 6 27.01 -15.56 26.70
CA ARG A 6 25.67 -15.98 26.28
C ARG A 6 25.06 -14.86 25.45
N GLY A 7 24.59 -15.19 24.25
CA GLY A 7 24.01 -14.21 23.33
C GLY A 7 22.77 -14.76 22.62
N THR A 8 21.94 -13.86 22.12
CA THR A 8 20.77 -14.16 21.30
C THR A 8 20.99 -13.60 19.92
N VAL A 9 20.67 -14.38 18.88
CA VAL A 9 20.83 -13.97 17.49
C VAL A 9 19.63 -13.14 17.06
N ILE A 10 19.87 -11.93 16.61
CA ILE A 10 18.85 -11.03 16.07
C ILE A 10 19.15 -10.80 14.59
N SER A 11 18.19 -11.15 13.73
CA SER A 11 18.35 -11.00 12.29
C SER A 11 17.00 -10.80 11.60
N ALA A 12 17.02 -10.16 10.43
CA ALA A 12 15.90 -10.14 9.50
C ALA A 12 15.72 -11.47 8.74
N PHE A 13 16.70 -12.38 8.80
CA PHE A 13 16.66 -13.68 8.13
C PHE A 13 16.18 -14.80 9.07
N LYS A 14 15.48 -15.80 8.53
CA LYS A 14 14.99 -16.96 9.31
C LYS A 14 16.11 -17.81 9.92
N SER A 15 17.25 -17.89 9.23
CA SER A 15 18.36 -18.80 9.58
C SER A 15 19.72 -18.15 9.30
N PRO A 16 20.08 -17.06 10.02
CA PRO A 16 21.22 -16.21 9.69
C PRO A 16 22.58 -16.90 9.81
N LEU A 17 22.67 -17.98 10.57
CA LEU A 17 23.92 -18.71 10.87
C LEU A 17 23.85 -20.20 10.52
N ALA A 18 22.91 -20.62 9.66
CA ALA A 18 22.60 -22.05 9.42
C ALA A 18 23.54 -22.78 8.44
N VAL A 19 24.81 -22.41 8.37
CA VAL A 19 25.79 -23.10 7.51
C VAL A 19 26.43 -24.28 8.27
N SER A 20 26.78 -25.35 7.54
CA SER A 20 27.37 -26.58 8.07
C SER A 20 28.54 -26.32 9.03
N ARG A 21 28.39 -26.76 10.29
CA ARG A 21 29.26 -26.47 11.44
C ARG A 21 30.59 -27.23 11.46
N ARG A 22 30.86 -28.10 10.48
CA ARG A 22 31.97 -29.06 10.58
C ARG A 22 33.37 -28.45 10.38
N ARG A 23 33.46 -27.22 9.83
CA ARG A 23 34.73 -26.51 9.57
C ARG A 23 34.67 -24.99 9.85
N MET A 24 33.71 -24.54 10.66
CA MET A 24 33.58 -23.11 11.00
C MET A 24 33.35 -22.92 12.50
N GLU A 25 34.06 -21.96 13.09
CA GLU A 25 33.86 -21.50 14.45
C GLU A 25 33.08 -20.20 14.45
N MET A 26 32.10 -20.07 15.36
CA MET A 26 31.35 -18.82 15.54
C MET A 26 32.03 -17.99 16.61
N LEU A 27 32.36 -16.75 16.28
CA LEU A 27 32.95 -15.78 17.20
C LEU A 27 31.95 -14.65 17.48
N GLY A 28 31.85 -14.26 18.75
CA GLY A 28 31.13 -13.05 19.16
C GLY A 28 32.12 -11.91 19.36
N LEU A 29 31.95 -10.82 18.64
CA LEU A 29 32.74 -9.61 18.82
C LEU A 29 31.87 -8.54 19.48
N LYS A 30 32.42 -7.86 20.49
CA LYS A 30 31.78 -6.69 21.08
C LYS A 30 31.89 -5.53 20.10
N ILE A 31 30.77 -4.94 19.74
CA ILE A 31 30.70 -3.72 18.94
C ILE A 31 30.64 -2.52 19.88
N GLN A 32 31.36 -1.45 19.55
CA GLN A 32 31.27 -0.15 20.22
C GLN A 32 30.63 0.86 19.28
N ILE A 33 29.81 1.75 19.85
CA ILE A 33 29.24 2.90 19.14
C ILE A 33 30.36 3.94 19.02
N MET A 34 30.76 4.25 17.79
CA MET A 34 31.89 5.14 17.48
C MET A 34 31.42 6.53 17.04
N HIS A 35 30.18 6.66 16.61
CA HIS A 35 29.61 7.89 16.05
C HIS A 35 28.33 8.30 16.80
N PRO A 36 28.01 9.60 16.87
CA PRO A 36 26.78 10.07 17.53
C PRO A 36 25.50 9.68 16.77
N SER A 37 25.62 9.28 15.50
CA SER A 37 24.50 8.88 14.64
C SER A 37 24.98 8.02 13.47
N THR A 38 24.04 7.34 12.82
CA THR A 38 24.25 6.74 11.49
C THR A 38 23.36 7.44 10.46
N ARG A 39 23.94 7.84 9.33
CA ARG A 39 23.23 8.27 8.13
C ARG A 39 22.84 7.02 7.34
N LEU A 40 21.57 6.69 7.34
CA LEU A 40 21.04 5.57 6.57
C LEU A 40 20.52 6.07 5.22
N ARG A 41 21.07 5.53 4.13
CA ARG A 41 20.57 5.75 2.76
C ARG A 41 19.74 4.55 2.33
N VAL A 42 18.49 4.80 1.92
CA VAL A 42 17.57 3.77 1.42
C VAL A 42 17.53 3.84 -0.10
N ILE A 43 17.81 2.71 -0.75
CA ILE A 43 17.88 2.61 -2.21
C ILE A 43 17.04 1.44 -2.73
N PRO A 44 16.48 1.54 -3.96
CA PRO A 44 15.81 0.42 -4.59
C PRO A 44 16.85 -0.59 -5.07
N ARG A 45 16.54 -1.87 -4.86
CA ARG A 45 17.40 -2.99 -5.23
C ARG A 45 17.72 -2.94 -6.73
N GLY A 46 19.02 -2.97 -7.04
CA GLY A 46 19.52 -2.93 -8.42
C GLY A 46 19.54 -1.54 -9.06
N LYS A 47 19.15 -0.48 -8.33
CA LYS A 47 19.17 0.92 -8.80
C LYS A 47 19.83 1.84 -7.76
N PRO A 48 21.14 1.71 -7.50
CA PRO A 48 21.83 2.40 -6.40
C PRO A 48 21.90 3.92 -6.54
N GLN A 49 21.63 4.44 -7.74
CA GLN A 49 21.61 5.88 -8.07
C GLN A 49 20.22 6.51 -7.89
N ALA A 50 19.17 5.72 -7.69
CA ALA A 50 17.81 6.24 -7.52
C ALA A 50 17.52 6.41 -6.02
N PRO A 51 17.37 7.64 -5.50
CA PRO A 51 17.07 7.85 -4.08
C PRO A 51 15.61 7.50 -3.77
N MET A 52 15.36 6.80 -2.65
CA MET A 52 14.00 6.55 -2.15
C MET A 52 13.55 7.72 -1.26
N ALA A 53 13.21 8.85 -1.89
CA ALA A 53 12.85 10.07 -1.18
C ALA A 53 11.43 10.04 -0.59
N GLY A 54 11.25 10.61 0.62
CA GLY A 54 9.94 10.75 1.27
C GLY A 54 9.36 9.46 1.89
N TYR A 55 10.12 8.37 1.91
CA TYR A 55 9.71 7.10 2.48
C TYR A 55 9.68 7.18 4.02
N ARG A 56 8.66 6.57 4.62
CA ARG A 56 8.55 6.50 6.07
C ARG A 56 9.47 5.40 6.61
N VAL A 57 10.27 5.76 7.61
CA VAL A 57 11.19 4.87 8.30
C VAL A 57 10.77 4.84 9.76
N GLU A 58 10.44 3.66 10.27
CA GLU A 58 10.10 3.46 11.67
C GLU A 58 11.21 2.70 12.38
N LEU A 59 11.58 3.21 13.57
CA LEU A 59 12.56 2.58 14.45
C LEU A 59 11.87 2.06 15.69
N LEU A 60 12.11 0.79 16.00
CA LEU A 60 11.56 0.09 17.14
C LEU A 60 12.70 -0.38 18.04
N ASN A 61 12.48 -0.34 19.35
CA ASN A 61 13.44 -0.86 20.34
C ASN A 61 13.49 -2.40 20.39
N ARG A 62 12.45 -3.03 19.84
CA ARG A 62 12.26 -4.48 19.83
C ARG A 62 11.44 -4.86 18.58
N PRO A 63 11.49 -6.12 18.13
CA PRO A 63 10.68 -6.52 16.99
C PRO A 63 9.20 -6.57 17.41
N GLU A 64 8.32 -6.06 16.56
CA GLU A 64 6.87 -6.20 16.73
C GLU A 64 6.40 -7.61 16.39
N THR A 65 5.40 -8.11 17.12
CA THR A 65 4.63 -9.31 16.76
C THR A 65 3.18 -8.93 16.48
N LYS A 66 2.37 -9.86 15.95
CA LYS A 66 0.94 -9.58 15.69
C LYS A 66 0.16 -9.30 16.98
N GLU A 67 0.59 -9.89 18.09
CA GLU A 67 -0.06 -9.81 19.39
C GLU A 67 0.48 -8.65 20.23
N ASP A 68 1.71 -8.20 19.95
CA ASP A 68 2.42 -7.21 20.75
C ASP A 68 3.03 -6.12 19.85
N LYS A 69 2.32 -5.00 19.75
CA LYS A 69 2.76 -3.82 19.01
C LYS A 69 3.67 -2.97 19.87
N VAL A 70 4.77 -2.51 19.29
CA VAL A 70 5.65 -1.53 19.95
C VAL A 70 5.02 -0.15 19.83
N GLU A 71 4.68 0.45 20.96
CA GLU A 71 4.11 1.81 21.05
C GLU A 71 5.20 2.87 20.88
N ASP A 72 6.37 2.67 21.51
CA ASP A 72 7.52 3.56 21.44
C ASP A 72 8.29 3.45 20.12
N ARG A 73 7.66 3.87 19.02
CA ARG A 73 8.27 3.94 17.69
C ARG A 73 8.74 5.36 17.39
N VAL A 74 9.95 5.47 16.85
CA VAL A 74 10.42 6.74 16.28
C VAL A 74 10.11 6.73 14.79
N ILE A 75 9.33 7.70 14.34
CA ILE A 75 8.92 7.85 12.95
C ILE A 75 9.79 8.92 12.30
N LEU A 76 10.51 8.53 11.26
CA LEU A 76 11.37 9.39 10.46
C LEU A 76 10.93 9.32 8.99
N ARG A 77 11.44 10.25 8.18
CA ARG A 77 11.25 10.26 6.73
C ARG A 77 12.58 10.46 6.04
N THR A 78 12.77 9.77 4.92
CA THR A 78 13.94 10.00 4.07
C THR A 78 13.83 11.34 3.34
N ASP A 79 14.96 12.02 3.18
CA ASP A 79 15.06 13.28 2.46
C ASP A 79 15.09 13.09 0.93
N ARG A 80 15.39 14.16 0.17
CA ARG A 80 15.48 14.12 -1.30
C ARG A 80 16.59 13.20 -1.83
N ARG A 81 17.58 12.86 -1.01
CA ARG A 81 18.68 11.94 -1.33
C ARG A 81 18.37 10.50 -0.89
N GLY A 82 17.19 10.26 -0.30
CA GLY A 82 16.82 8.96 0.26
C GLY A 82 17.52 8.69 1.58
N GLU A 83 17.99 9.72 2.27
CA GLU A 83 18.77 9.61 3.51
C GLU A 83 17.93 9.94 4.75
N VAL A 84 18.24 9.29 5.86
CA VAL A 84 17.72 9.62 7.18
C VAL A 84 18.84 9.51 8.21
N VAL A 85 18.93 10.48 9.13
CA VAL A 85 19.90 10.46 10.22
C VAL A 85 19.26 9.82 11.44
N ILE A 86 19.90 8.76 11.94
CA ILE A 86 19.41 7.98 13.09
C ILE A 86 20.39 8.20 14.25
N PRO A 87 19.97 8.86 15.34
CA PRO A 87 20.85 9.10 16.49
C PRO A 87 21.22 7.79 17.18
N ALA A 88 22.45 7.73 17.67
CA ALA A 88 22.91 6.64 18.51
C ALA A 88 22.23 6.71 19.87
N ASP A 89 21.92 5.53 20.43
CA ASP A 89 21.38 5.39 21.77
C ASP A 89 22.23 4.34 22.50
N THR A 90 22.94 4.79 23.54
CA THR A 90 23.84 3.91 24.29
C THR A 90 23.11 2.98 25.25
N GLU A 91 21.90 3.33 25.68
CA GLU A 91 21.05 2.48 26.53
C GLU A 91 20.34 1.42 25.70
N LYS A 92 19.89 1.80 24.49
CA LYS A 92 19.19 0.92 23.54
C LYS A 92 19.95 0.88 22.20
N PRO A 93 21.12 0.25 22.16
CA PRO A 93 22.03 0.27 21.01
C PRO A 93 21.45 -0.45 19.79
N LEU A 94 20.65 -1.49 20.00
CA LEU A 94 20.03 -2.24 18.92
C LEU A 94 18.63 -1.70 18.63
N ARG A 95 18.41 -1.29 17.38
CA ARG A 95 17.12 -0.84 16.87
C ARG A 95 16.68 -1.73 15.71
N TYR A 96 15.37 -1.86 15.54
CA TYR A 96 14.75 -2.52 14.40
C TYR A 96 14.16 -1.46 13.49
N LEU A 97 14.56 -1.47 12.24
CA LEU A 97 14.12 -0.52 11.24
C LEU A 97 13.09 -1.18 10.32
N ILE A 98 12.01 -0.45 10.04
CA ILE A 98 11.01 -0.80 9.03
C ILE A 98 10.86 0.37 8.06
N VAL A 99 11.14 0.13 6.79
CA VAL A 99 10.86 1.07 5.70
C VAL A 99 9.46 0.78 5.16
N TYR A 100 8.65 1.81 4.97
CA TYR A 100 7.30 1.71 4.43
C TYR A 100 7.19 2.40 3.06
N SER A 101 6.43 1.76 2.18
CA SER A 101 5.91 2.32 0.93
C SER A 101 4.39 2.46 1.07
N GLY A 102 3.88 3.69 1.19
CA GLY A 102 2.48 3.92 1.59
C GLY A 102 2.18 3.27 2.95
N ALA A 103 1.11 2.46 3.01
CA ALA A 103 0.76 1.70 4.20
C ALA A 103 1.58 0.39 4.37
N ALA A 104 2.26 -0.09 3.33
CA ALA A 104 2.87 -1.41 3.31
C ALA A 104 4.35 -1.41 3.76
N PRO A 105 4.78 -2.37 4.60
CA PRO A 105 6.19 -2.54 4.93
C PRO A 105 6.95 -3.09 3.72
N LEU A 106 8.07 -2.44 3.42
CA LEU A 106 8.90 -2.69 2.25
C LEU A 106 10.18 -3.45 2.59
N ALA A 107 10.87 -3.02 3.64
CA ALA A 107 12.10 -3.65 4.12
C ALA A 107 12.14 -3.62 5.65
N LYS A 108 12.73 -4.65 6.25
CA LYS A 108 12.99 -4.73 7.69
C LYS A 108 14.45 -5.09 7.92
N ALA A 109 15.14 -4.39 8.81
CA ALA A 109 16.54 -4.66 9.13
C ALA A 109 16.86 -4.28 10.58
N PRO A 110 17.65 -5.08 11.31
CA PRO A 110 18.28 -4.61 12.55
C PRO A 110 19.40 -3.61 12.21
N LEU A 111 19.59 -2.62 13.08
CA LEU A 111 20.63 -1.60 12.97
C LEU A 111 21.18 -1.27 14.37
N ILE A 112 22.47 -1.00 14.46
CA ILE A 112 23.10 -0.37 15.63
C ILE A 112 23.51 1.04 15.21
N PRO A 113 22.70 2.07 15.51
CA PRO A 113 23.03 3.43 15.13
C PRO A 113 24.31 3.90 15.83
N GLY A 114 25.18 4.56 15.08
CA GLY A 114 26.50 5.00 15.51
C GLY A 114 27.61 3.96 15.44
N TYR A 115 27.33 2.71 15.02
CA TYR A 115 28.40 1.74 14.73
C TYR A 115 29.21 2.13 13.50
N VAL A 116 28.52 2.59 12.46
CA VAL A 116 29.09 3.15 11.23
C VAL A 116 28.49 4.53 10.99
N GLU A 117 29.26 5.43 10.39
CA GLU A 117 28.78 6.76 10.02
C GLU A 117 27.72 6.68 8.92
N GLU A 118 27.93 5.85 7.90
CA GLU A 118 27.03 5.66 6.77
C GLU A 118 26.62 4.20 6.62
N ALA A 119 25.32 3.98 6.40
CA ALA A 119 24.75 2.67 6.13
C ALA A 119 23.85 2.73 4.89
N VAL A 120 23.74 1.62 4.16
CA VAL A 120 22.86 1.50 3.00
C VAL A 120 21.89 0.35 3.21
N LEU A 121 20.61 0.60 2.95
CA LEU A 121 19.57 -0.43 2.96
C LEU A 121 18.96 -0.57 1.56
N ASP A 122 19.12 -1.77 0.99
CA ASP A 122 18.45 -2.18 -0.23
C ASP A 122 17.00 -2.59 0.05
N ALA A 123 16.05 -1.85 -0.52
CA ALA A 123 14.63 -2.14 -0.45
C ALA A 123 14.10 -2.57 -1.84
N PRO A 124 13.06 -3.43 -1.92
CA PRO A 124 12.37 -3.68 -3.18
C PRO A 124 11.86 -2.38 -3.82
N ASP A 125 11.86 -2.29 -5.14
CA ASP A 125 11.25 -1.16 -5.86
C ASP A 125 9.74 -1.38 -5.93
N ASP A 126 8.96 -0.55 -5.22
CA ASP A 126 7.51 -0.70 -5.06
C ASP A 126 6.70 0.40 -5.75
N ALA A 127 7.35 1.19 -6.62
CA ALA A 127 6.72 2.31 -7.30
C ALA A 127 5.46 1.90 -8.10
N ALA A 128 5.51 0.76 -8.79
CA ALA A 128 4.36 0.26 -9.56
C ALA A 128 3.15 -0.05 -8.68
N ARG A 129 3.35 -0.68 -7.52
CA ARG A 129 2.26 -0.99 -6.59
C ARG A 129 1.74 0.29 -5.91
N LEU A 130 2.64 1.19 -5.52
CA LEU A 130 2.25 2.45 -4.86
C LEU A 130 1.39 3.32 -5.79
N ASN A 131 1.72 3.37 -7.08
CA ASN A 131 0.88 4.07 -8.06
C ASN A 131 -0.50 3.43 -8.19
N VAL A 132 -0.58 2.09 -8.24
CA VAL A 132 -1.87 1.38 -8.24
C VAL A 132 -2.67 1.69 -6.98
N GLU A 133 -2.04 1.74 -5.81
CA GLU A 133 -2.69 2.11 -4.54
C GLU A 133 -3.39 3.46 -4.64
N ALA A 134 -2.65 4.50 -5.03
CA ALA A 134 -3.19 5.84 -5.19
C ALA A 134 -4.35 5.89 -6.20
N GLU A 135 -4.18 5.28 -7.37
CA GLU A 135 -5.21 5.27 -8.42
C GLU A 135 -6.45 4.46 -8.02
N THR A 136 -6.28 3.34 -7.30
CA THR A 136 -7.43 2.58 -6.79
C THR A 136 -8.22 3.38 -5.75
N GLU A 137 -7.57 4.19 -4.92
CA GLU A 137 -8.25 5.02 -3.94
C GLU A 137 -9.02 6.18 -4.61
N LEU A 138 -8.48 6.76 -5.68
CA LEU A 138 -9.19 7.72 -6.53
C LEU A 138 -10.42 7.09 -7.18
N LEU A 139 -10.26 5.92 -7.80
CA LEU A 139 -11.37 5.18 -8.40
C LEU A 139 -12.44 4.84 -7.36
N GLN A 140 -12.05 4.44 -6.14
CA GLN A 140 -13.01 4.13 -5.09
C GLN A 140 -13.83 5.37 -4.68
N SER A 141 -13.16 6.52 -4.56
CA SER A 141 -13.83 7.80 -4.27
C SER A 141 -14.81 8.20 -5.38
N GLU A 142 -14.41 8.02 -6.64
CA GLU A 142 -15.26 8.28 -7.79
C GLU A 142 -16.47 7.35 -7.84
N LEU A 143 -16.29 6.05 -7.55
CA LEU A 143 -17.39 5.09 -7.47
C LEU A 143 -18.44 5.53 -6.44
N ILE A 144 -18.00 6.02 -5.27
CA ILE A 144 -18.91 6.55 -4.25
C ILE A 144 -19.72 7.73 -4.80
N ASP A 145 -19.09 8.67 -5.50
CA ASP A 145 -19.78 9.83 -6.08
C ASP A 145 -20.79 9.41 -7.16
N ILE A 146 -20.42 8.48 -8.05
CA ILE A 146 -21.32 7.96 -9.10
C ILE A 146 -22.55 7.33 -8.48
N VAL A 147 -22.37 6.47 -7.48
CA VAL A 147 -23.47 5.78 -6.80
C VAL A 147 -24.37 6.81 -6.11
N ALA A 148 -23.80 7.76 -5.36
CA ALA A 148 -24.57 8.80 -4.68
C ALA A 148 -25.39 9.64 -5.66
N ARG A 149 -24.78 10.10 -6.77
CA ARG A 149 -25.47 10.86 -7.82
C ARG A 149 -26.60 10.07 -8.45
N ARG A 150 -26.37 8.80 -8.75
CA ARG A 150 -27.38 7.92 -9.34
C ARG A 150 -28.58 7.77 -8.41
N GLU A 151 -28.37 7.47 -7.14
CA GLU A 151 -29.46 7.31 -6.17
C GLU A 151 -30.26 8.61 -6.01
N VAL A 152 -29.59 9.77 -5.96
CA VAL A 152 -30.26 11.09 -5.90
C VAL A 152 -31.11 11.34 -7.15
N MET A 153 -30.59 11.05 -8.35
CA MET A 153 -31.33 11.22 -9.60
C MET A 153 -32.52 10.28 -9.70
N MET A 154 -32.36 9.01 -9.30
CA MET A 154 -33.44 8.02 -9.27
C MET A 154 -34.55 8.45 -8.29
N ALA A 155 -34.18 8.90 -7.08
CA ALA A 155 -35.14 9.39 -6.10
C ALA A 155 -35.92 10.63 -6.60
N ARG A 156 -35.22 11.58 -7.25
CA ARG A 156 -35.86 12.77 -7.86
C ARG A 156 -36.79 12.39 -8.99
N ALA A 157 -36.42 11.44 -9.83
CA ALA A 157 -37.26 10.94 -10.91
C ALA A 157 -38.52 10.25 -10.38
N ARG A 158 -38.42 9.43 -9.32
CA ARG A 158 -39.60 8.84 -8.65
C ARG A 158 -40.53 9.91 -8.07
N ALA A 159 -39.97 10.92 -7.42
CA ALA A 159 -40.78 12.03 -6.91
C ALA A 159 -41.47 12.80 -8.03
N ALA A 160 -40.79 13.02 -9.16
CA ALA A 160 -41.35 13.70 -10.32
C ALA A 160 -42.45 12.87 -11.03
N SER A 161 -42.29 11.55 -11.13
CA SER A 161 -43.28 10.67 -11.77
C SER A 161 -44.59 10.62 -10.98
N LEU A 162 -44.52 10.60 -9.63
CA LEU A 162 -45.70 10.67 -8.77
C LEU A 162 -46.50 11.96 -8.94
N ASN A 163 -45.84 13.06 -9.33
CA ASN A 163 -46.47 14.36 -9.56
C ASN A 163 -46.80 14.62 -11.04
N GLY A 164 -46.57 13.64 -11.94
CA GLY A 164 -46.83 13.79 -13.38
C GLY A 164 -45.85 14.70 -14.14
N TYR A 165 -44.72 15.09 -13.54
CA TYR A 165 -43.72 15.97 -14.15
C TYR A 165 -42.78 15.21 -15.10
N TRP A 166 -43.32 14.74 -16.22
CA TRP A 166 -42.60 13.85 -17.15
C TRP A 166 -41.38 14.47 -17.83
N GLU A 167 -41.35 15.79 -18.04
CA GLU A 167 -40.17 16.47 -18.58
C GLU A 167 -38.96 16.33 -17.63
N LEU A 168 -39.20 16.52 -16.32
CA LEU A 168 -38.18 16.39 -15.30
C LEU A 168 -37.73 14.94 -15.13
N VAL A 169 -38.64 13.98 -15.25
CA VAL A 169 -38.31 12.54 -15.28
C VAL A 169 -37.34 12.26 -16.43
N SER A 170 -37.66 12.70 -17.65
CA SER A 170 -36.78 12.50 -18.82
C SER A 170 -35.42 13.20 -18.67
N GLU A 171 -35.36 14.36 -18.01
CA GLU A 171 -34.08 15.01 -17.68
C GLU A 171 -33.23 14.15 -16.73
N MET A 172 -33.83 13.62 -15.65
CA MET A 172 -33.10 12.75 -14.71
C MET A 172 -32.66 11.44 -15.37
N GLN A 173 -33.49 10.84 -16.24
CA GLN A 173 -33.12 9.64 -17.00
C GLN A 173 -31.89 9.87 -17.89
N LYS A 174 -31.82 11.02 -18.57
CA LYS A 174 -30.63 11.41 -19.36
C LYS A 174 -29.39 11.52 -18.49
N LYS A 175 -29.49 12.22 -17.36
CA LYS A 175 -28.36 12.37 -16.41
C LYS A 175 -27.89 11.03 -15.85
N ILE A 176 -28.80 10.09 -15.59
CA ILE A 176 -28.44 8.72 -15.18
C ILE A 176 -27.68 8.00 -16.29
N ALA A 177 -28.11 8.14 -17.55
CA ALA A 177 -27.46 7.51 -18.70
C ALA A 177 -26.07 8.10 -19.01
N GLU A 178 -25.80 9.34 -18.59
CA GLU A 178 -24.49 9.99 -18.71
C GLU A 178 -23.49 9.54 -17.63
N LEU A 179 -23.94 8.91 -16.55
CA LEU A 179 -23.04 8.39 -15.52
C LEU A 179 -22.20 7.22 -16.05
N PRO A 180 -20.93 7.09 -15.58
CA PRO A 180 -20.08 6.00 -16.04
C PRO A 180 -20.68 4.61 -15.79
N THR A 181 -20.59 3.74 -16.79
CA THR A 181 -21.10 2.36 -16.69
C THR A 181 -20.10 1.44 -16.00
N LEU A 182 -20.58 0.25 -15.59
CA LEU A 182 -19.72 -0.80 -15.05
C LEU A 182 -18.59 -1.17 -16.03
N GLU A 183 -18.90 -1.30 -17.32
CA GLU A 183 -17.92 -1.66 -18.35
C GLU A 183 -16.82 -0.59 -18.50
N GLN A 184 -17.22 0.70 -18.51
CA GLN A 184 -16.27 1.81 -18.57
C GLN A 184 -15.37 1.84 -17.33
N PHE A 185 -15.93 1.56 -16.16
CA PHE A 185 -15.20 1.52 -14.91
C PHE A 185 -14.21 0.33 -14.86
N GLN A 186 -14.64 -0.86 -15.32
CA GLN A 186 -13.79 -2.04 -15.43
C GLN A 186 -12.63 -1.83 -16.42
N ALA A 187 -12.89 -1.21 -17.57
CA ALA A 187 -11.84 -0.89 -18.55
C ALA A 187 -10.75 0.00 -17.96
N ARG A 188 -11.11 0.98 -17.10
CA ARG A 188 -10.14 1.82 -16.38
C ARG A 188 -9.32 1.04 -15.37
N ILE A 189 -9.95 0.14 -14.61
CA ILE A 189 -9.24 -0.74 -13.67
C ILE A 189 -8.24 -1.64 -14.42
N GLU A 190 -8.61 -2.17 -15.59
CA GLU A 190 -7.72 -2.98 -16.42
C GLU A 190 -6.55 -2.18 -17.00
N ALA A 191 -6.83 -0.96 -17.47
CA ALA A 191 -5.81 -0.03 -17.95
C ALA A 191 -4.77 0.31 -16.87
N LEU A 192 -5.17 0.35 -15.61
CA LEU A 192 -4.27 0.48 -14.46
C LEU A 192 -3.52 -0.82 -14.15
N ARG A 193 -4.25 -1.95 -14.10
CA ARG A 193 -3.71 -3.25 -13.69
C ARG A 193 -2.64 -3.77 -14.63
N ASN A 194 -2.90 -3.73 -15.94
CA ASN A 194 -2.06 -4.35 -16.96
C ASN A 194 -0.60 -3.83 -16.93
N PRO A 195 -0.32 -2.52 -17.02
CA PRO A 195 1.05 -2.02 -16.97
C PRO A 195 1.73 -2.31 -15.63
N ALA A 196 1.01 -2.22 -14.51
CA ALA A 196 1.57 -2.46 -13.18
C ALA A 196 1.96 -3.94 -12.96
N VAL A 197 1.10 -4.88 -13.38
CA VAL A 197 1.40 -6.32 -13.35
C VAL A 197 2.60 -6.64 -14.24
N GLN A 198 2.69 -6.03 -15.44
CA GLN A 198 3.84 -6.23 -16.31
C GLN A 198 5.13 -5.68 -15.71
N ALA A 199 5.09 -4.54 -15.03
CA ALA A 199 6.24 -3.99 -14.31
C ALA A 199 6.71 -4.92 -13.16
N ALA A 200 5.77 -5.47 -12.38
CA ALA A 200 6.09 -6.44 -11.33
C ALA A 200 6.70 -7.74 -11.89
N LYS A 201 6.16 -8.25 -13.01
CA LYS A 201 6.71 -9.42 -13.71
C LYS A 201 8.12 -9.19 -14.23
N ARG A 202 8.41 -8.03 -14.84
CA ARG A 202 9.76 -7.66 -15.29
C ARG A 202 10.75 -7.61 -14.13
N SER A 203 10.29 -7.18 -12.96
CA SER A 203 11.08 -7.13 -11.73
C SER A 203 11.16 -8.48 -10.98
N LYS A 204 10.51 -9.52 -11.50
CA LYS A 204 10.39 -10.86 -10.90
C LYS A 204 9.80 -10.84 -9.47
N ASP A 205 8.99 -9.83 -9.15
CA ASP A 205 8.36 -9.68 -7.84
C ASP A 205 6.93 -10.25 -7.82
N ARG A 206 6.84 -11.55 -7.51
CA ARG A 206 5.55 -12.26 -7.40
C ARG A 206 4.67 -11.72 -6.25
N ALA A 207 5.28 -11.17 -5.20
CA ALA A 207 4.54 -10.66 -4.06
C ALA A 207 3.82 -9.36 -4.43
N GLN A 208 4.52 -8.46 -5.14
CA GLN A 208 3.91 -7.24 -5.68
C GLN A 208 2.84 -7.54 -6.72
N GLU A 209 3.10 -8.45 -7.67
CA GLU A 209 2.11 -8.89 -8.65
C GLU A 209 0.81 -9.32 -7.96
N SER A 210 0.91 -10.19 -6.95
CA SER A 210 -0.24 -10.71 -6.21
C SER A 210 -1.00 -9.61 -5.47
N ARG A 211 -0.29 -8.61 -4.91
CA ARG A 211 -0.90 -7.47 -4.23
C ARG A 211 -1.66 -6.57 -5.21
N ILE A 212 -1.05 -6.21 -6.34
CA ILE A 212 -1.67 -5.40 -7.40
C ILE A 212 -2.96 -6.08 -7.88
N VAL A 213 -2.90 -7.38 -8.18
CA VAL A 213 -4.08 -8.14 -8.63
C VAL A 213 -5.19 -8.12 -7.58
N ARG A 214 -4.86 -8.26 -6.29
CA ARG A 214 -5.84 -8.22 -5.20
C ARG A 214 -6.52 -6.86 -5.09
N MET A 215 -5.76 -5.78 -5.17
CA MET A 215 -6.29 -4.41 -5.05
C MET A 215 -7.25 -4.09 -6.19
N CYS A 216 -6.84 -4.39 -7.44
CA CYS A 216 -7.72 -4.22 -8.60
C CYS A 216 -8.97 -5.10 -8.50
N LYS A 217 -8.84 -6.34 -7.99
CA LYS A 217 -10.00 -7.22 -7.78
C LYS A 217 -10.99 -6.63 -6.76
N GLN A 218 -10.53 -6.13 -5.62
CA GLN A 218 -11.39 -5.56 -4.58
C GLN A 218 -12.25 -4.41 -5.12
N ILE A 219 -11.67 -3.53 -5.93
CA ILE A 219 -12.42 -2.43 -6.52
C ILE A 219 -13.36 -2.89 -7.65
N THR A 220 -12.96 -3.89 -8.45
CA THR A 220 -13.85 -4.51 -9.44
C THR A 220 -15.08 -5.16 -8.78
N ASP A 221 -14.87 -5.90 -7.69
CA ASP A 221 -15.95 -6.54 -6.94
C ASP A 221 -16.92 -5.47 -6.38
N THR A 222 -16.37 -4.40 -5.81
CA THR A 222 -17.16 -3.25 -5.30
C THR A 222 -17.94 -2.54 -6.41
N ALA A 223 -17.29 -2.28 -7.55
CA ALA A 223 -17.95 -1.65 -8.71
C ALA A 223 -19.08 -2.53 -9.24
N THR A 224 -18.88 -3.85 -9.32
CA THR A 224 -19.91 -4.80 -9.79
C THR A 224 -21.14 -4.80 -8.88
N GLN A 225 -20.94 -4.74 -7.55
CA GLN A 225 -22.03 -4.68 -6.59
C GLN A 225 -22.87 -3.39 -6.71
N HIS A 226 -22.21 -2.26 -6.97
CA HIS A 226 -22.86 -0.95 -6.91
C HIS A 226 -23.31 -0.42 -8.28
N LEU A 227 -22.61 -0.74 -9.37
CA LEU A 227 -22.92 -0.30 -10.74
C LEU A 227 -23.66 -1.37 -11.55
N ASP A 228 -24.32 -2.33 -10.90
CA ASP A 228 -25.14 -3.34 -11.58
C ASP A 228 -26.14 -2.69 -12.56
N PRO A 229 -26.00 -2.95 -13.88
CA PRO A 229 -26.89 -2.40 -14.90
C PRO A 229 -28.35 -2.82 -14.73
N GLN A 230 -28.61 -3.95 -14.07
CA GLN A 230 -29.96 -4.45 -13.86
C GLN A 230 -30.80 -3.49 -13.02
N LYS A 231 -30.20 -2.87 -11.98
CA LYS A 231 -30.89 -1.89 -11.13
C LYS A 231 -31.40 -0.68 -11.91
N VAL A 232 -30.60 -0.20 -12.86
CA VAL A 232 -31.00 0.92 -13.72
C VAL A 232 -32.10 0.49 -14.68
N LYS A 233 -32.00 -0.70 -15.28
CA LYS A 233 -33.04 -1.22 -16.18
C LYS A 233 -34.38 -1.40 -15.48
N GLU A 234 -34.39 -2.04 -14.31
CA GLU A 234 -35.59 -2.24 -13.49
C GLU A 234 -36.25 -0.90 -13.14
N PHE A 235 -35.45 0.08 -12.74
CA PHE A 235 -35.93 1.43 -12.47
C PHE A 235 -36.54 2.13 -13.70
N MET A 236 -35.90 2.01 -14.88
CA MET A 236 -36.45 2.59 -16.11
C MET A 236 -37.79 1.94 -16.47
N THR A 237 -37.90 0.62 -16.34
CA THR A 237 -39.16 -0.11 -16.57
C THR A 237 -40.26 0.33 -15.60
N GLU A 238 -39.96 0.45 -14.30
CA GLU A 238 -40.90 0.93 -13.28
C GLU A 238 -41.48 2.32 -13.64
N ILE A 239 -40.63 3.26 -14.04
CA ILE A 239 -41.04 4.62 -14.41
C ILE A 239 -41.85 4.64 -15.70
N ASP A 240 -41.49 3.83 -16.69
CA ASP A 240 -42.23 3.74 -17.97
C ASP A 240 -43.62 3.12 -17.79
N GLU A 241 -43.77 2.14 -16.89
CA GLU A 241 -45.07 1.58 -16.51
C GLU A 241 -45.95 2.62 -15.82
N GLN A 242 -45.40 3.40 -14.89
CA GLN A 242 -46.12 4.51 -14.25
C GLN A 242 -46.63 5.51 -15.29
N LYS A 243 -45.82 5.84 -16.29
CA LYS A 243 -46.20 6.77 -17.36
C LYS A 243 -47.36 6.25 -18.22
N LYS A 244 -47.45 4.94 -18.44
CA LYS A 244 -48.56 4.33 -19.21
C LYS A 244 -49.85 4.21 -18.41
N SER A 245 -49.76 4.23 -17.08
CA SER A 245 -50.91 4.10 -16.17
C SER A 245 -51.63 5.42 -15.85
N GLN A 246 -51.04 6.56 -16.22
CA GLN A 246 -51.62 7.91 -16.11
C GLN A 246 -52.08 8.41 -17.48
#